data_AF-Q9ZKX0-F1
#
_entry.id   AF-Q9ZKX0-F1
#
_cell.length_a   1.000
_cell.length_b   1.000
_cell.length_c   1.000
_cell.angle_alpha   90.00
_cell.angle_beta   90.00
_cell.angle_gamma   90.00
#
_symmetry.space_group_name_H-M   'P 1'
#
loop_
_entity.id
_entity.type
_entity.pdbx_description
1 polymer ?
#
loop_
_entity_poly.entity_id
_entity_poly.type
_entity_poly.pdbx_seq_one_letter_code
_entity_poly.pdbx_strand_id
1 'polypeptide(L)'
;MIDKGVKVERNGRVAIEYQNIRVGLKDNWKGEKSPNHWVITGYEKRLEDSESLYTSPPITKGETLPLNSNKPDPTTNAIKTQEPLYPLELANAEKLAKPRKTIQKVRTNKRTSQRKD
;
A
#
# COMPACT_ATOMS: atom_id res chain seq x y z
N MET A 1 6.33 -46.01 0.63
CA MET A 1 6.06 -45.60 -0.77
C MET A 1 5.06 -44.45 -0.73
N ILE A 2 5.07 -43.53 -1.69
CA ILE A 2 4.05 -42.47 -1.76
C ILE A 2 2.87 -43.03 -2.55
N ASP A 3 1.68 -43.07 -1.94
CA ASP A 3 0.49 -43.65 -2.58
C ASP A 3 -0.18 -42.67 -3.56
N LYS A 4 -0.03 -41.36 -3.33
CA LYS A 4 -0.62 -40.29 -4.15
C LYS A 4 0.34 -39.13 -4.36
N GLY A 5 0.41 -38.67 -5.60
CA GLY A 5 1.21 -37.50 -5.99
C GLY A 5 2.66 -37.82 -6.30
N VAL A 6 3.41 -36.76 -6.62
CA VAL A 6 4.81 -36.82 -7.01
C VAL A 6 5.63 -35.98 -6.05
N LYS A 7 6.74 -36.55 -5.57
CA LYS A 7 7.74 -35.81 -4.78
C LYS A 7 8.46 -34.82 -5.69
N VAL A 8 8.44 -33.55 -5.32
CA VAL A 8 9.10 -32.45 -6.04
C VAL A 8 9.99 -31.69 -5.07
N GLU A 9 11.25 -31.46 -5.45
CA GLU A 9 12.17 -30.62 -4.69
C GLU A 9 12.54 -29.37 -5.49
N ARG A 10 12.35 -28.19 -4.89
CA ARG A 10 12.70 -26.92 -5.52
C ARG A 10 13.12 -25.90 -4.46
N ASN A 11 14.21 -25.19 -4.68
CA ASN A 11 14.72 -24.14 -3.78
C ASN A 11 14.91 -24.62 -2.32
N GLY A 12 15.39 -25.86 -2.14
CA GLY A 12 15.56 -26.49 -0.82
C GLY A 12 14.25 -26.81 -0.09
N ARG A 13 13.09 -26.73 -0.76
CA ARG A 13 11.79 -27.16 -0.23
C ARG A 13 11.40 -28.49 -0.87
N VAL A 14 11.08 -29.47 -0.03
CA VAL A 14 10.49 -30.74 -0.44
C VAL A 14 8.98 -30.57 -0.49
N ALA A 15 8.33 -31.06 -1.53
CA ALA A 15 6.89 -30.98 -1.68
C ALA A 15 6.32 -32.26 -2.29
N ILE A 16 5.03 -32.49 -2.08
CA ILE A 16 4.24 -33.47 -2.80
C ILE A 16 3.22 -32.69 -3.64
N GLU A 17 3.19 -32.98 -4.93
CA GLU A 17 2.21 -32.43 -5.86
C GLU A 17 1.23 -33.52 -6.29
N TYR A 18 -0.06 -33.25 -6.18
CA TYR A 18 -1.12 -34.17 -6.62
C TYR A 18 -2.26 -33.36 -7.22
N GLN A 19 -2.56 -33.60 -8.49
CA GLN A 19 -3.52 -32.80 -9.26
C GLN A 19 -3.16 -31.30 -9.21
N ASN A 20 -4.08 -30.45 -8.77
CA ASN A 20 -3.86 -29.03 -8.57
C ASN A 20 -3.40 -28.70 -7.13
N ILE A 21 -3.17 -29.68 -6.25
CA ILE A 21 -2.77 -29.42 -4.87
C ILE A 21 -1.24 -29.57 -4.74
N ARG A 22 -0.62 -28.64 -4.03
CA ARG A 22 0.78 -28.73 -3.61
C ARG A 22 0.88 -28.60 -2.10
N VAL A 23 1.57 -29.55 -1.48
CA VAL A 23 1.93 -29.51 -0.05
C VAL A 23 3.45 -29.52 0.07
N GLY A 24 4.02 -28.47 0.66
CA GLY A 24 5.47 -28.28 0.82
C GLY A 24 5.90 -28.27 2.28
N LEU A 25 7.08 -28.82 2.55
CA LEU A 25 7.76 -28.85 3.83
C LEU A 25 9.06 -28.04 3.73
N LYS A 26 9.27 -27.10 4.66
CA LYS A 26 10.48 -26.29 4.75
C LYS A 26 10.90 -26.13 6.22
N ASP A 27 12.19 -25.97 6.46
CA ASP A 27 12.79 -25.73 7.78
C ASP A 27 12.76 -24.27 8.23
N ASN A 28 12.33 -23.36 7.35
CA ASN A 28 12.32 -21.92 7.58
C ASN A 28 11.13 -21.23 6.91
N TRP A 29 10.76 -20.05 7.42
CA TRP A 29 9.73 -19.18 6.87
C TRP A 29 10.35 -17.88 6.39
N LYS A 30 10.12 -17.51 5.12
CA LYS A 30 10.71 -16.29 4.51
C LYS A 30 12.24 -16.14 4.64
N GLY A 31 12.97 -17.26 4.86
CA GLY A 31 14.42 -17.26 5.08
C GLY A 31 14.85 -17.10 6.54
N GLU A 32 13.91 -16.79 7.43
CA GLU A 32 14.14 -16.78 8.87
C GLU A 32 13.93 -18.18 9.44
N LYS A 33 14.87 -18.64 10.26
CA LYS A 33 14.71 -19.89 11.01
C LYS A 33 13.60 -19.68 12.04
N SER A 34 12.49 -20.38 11.85
CA SER A 34 11.44 -20.41 12.85
C SER A 34 11.90 -21.22 14.07
N PRO A 35 11.41 -20.90 15.29
CA PRO A 35 11.65 -21.75 16.46
C PRO A 35 11.04 -23.15 16.24
N ASN A 36 9.98 -23.25 15.45
CA ASN A 36 9.51 -24.51 14.91
C ASN A 36 10.44 -24.97 13.79
N HIS A 37 10.99 -26.17 13.95
CA HIS A 37 11.91 -26.79 13.00
C HIS A 37 11.31 -27.07 11.61
N TRP A 38 9.97 -27.05 11.48
CA TRP A 38 9.28 -27.40 10.24
C TRP A 38 8.05 -26.52 10.00
N VAL A 39 7.87 -26.12 8.75
CA VAL A 39 6.75 -25.36 8.21
C VAL A 39 6.13 -26.14 7.07
N ILE A 40 4.82 -26.38 7.16
CA ILE A 40 4.02 -27.04 6.12
C ILE A 40 3.16 -25.99 5.43
N THR A 41 3.24 -25.92 4.10
CA THR A 41 2.43 -25.01 3.28
C THR A 41 1.62 -25.82 2.27
N GLY A 42 0.29 -25.69 2.30
CA GLY A 42 -0.61 -26.31 1.33
C GLY A 42 -1.33 -25.24 0.51
N TYR A 43 -1.38 -25.40 -0.81
CA TYR A 43 -2.20 -24.54 -1.67
C TYR A 43 -2.64 -25.28 -2.93
N GLU A 44 -3.70 -24.77 -3.53
CA GLU A 44 -4.21 -25.19 -4.83
C GLU A 44 -3.61 -24.28 -5.92
N LYS A 45 -2.93 -24.88 -6.90
CA LYS A 45 -2.51 -24.24 -8.14
C LYS A 45 -3.74 -23.97 -8.99
N ARG A 46 -4.06 -22.70 -9.12
CA ARG A 46 -5.08 -22.22 -10.05
C ARG A 46 -4.54 -22.21 -11.47
N LEU A 47 -5.36 -22.59 -12.45
CA LEU A 47 -5.06 -22.35 -13.86
C LEU A 47 -5.12 -20.84 -14.13
N GLU A 48 -4.32 -20.33 -15.06
CA GLU A 48 -4.31 -18.90 -15.43
C GLU A 48 -5.70 -18.41 -15.90
N ASP A 49 -6.51 -19.30 -16.48
CA ASP A 49 -7.88 -19.02 -16.94
C ASP A 49 -8.96 -19.24 -15.87
N SER A 50 -8.58 -19.61 -14.63
CA SER A 50 -9.56 -19.75 -13.57
C SER A 50 -10.01 -18.36 -13.09
N GLU A 51 -11.32 -18.11 -13.16
CA GLU A 51 -11.91 -16.88 -12.63
C GLU A 51 -11.42 -16.67 -11.19
N SER A 52 -10.69 -15.58 -10.97
CA SER A 52 -10.25 -15.24 -9.63
C SER A 52 -11.50 -14.88 -8.81
N LEU A 53 -11.49 -15.19 -7.50
CA LEU A 53 -12.57 -14.77 -6.59
C LEU A 53 -12.73 -13.23 -6.50
N TYR A 54 -11.79 -12.49 -7.10
CA TYR A 54 -11.73 -11.03 -7.13
C TYR A 54 -11.87 -10.46 -8.55
N THR A 55 -12.13 -11.30 -9.56
CA THR A 55 -12.34 -10.82 -10.92
C THR A 55 -13.77 -10.30 -11.01
N SER A 56 -13.92 -9.00 -10.81
CA SER A 56 -15.16 -8.32 -11.20
C SER A 56 -15.38 -8.50 -12.70
N PRO A 57 -16.62 -8.73 -13.16
CA PRO A 57 -16.95 -8.66 -14.57
C PRO A 57 -16.41 -7.35 -15.15
N PRO A 58 -15.90 -7.35 -16.40
CA PRO A 58 -15.57 -6.10 -17.07
C PRO A 58 -16.81 -5.19 -17.03
N ILE A 59 -16.65 -3.95 -16.56
CA ILE A 59 -17.73 -2.96 -16.54
C ILE A 59 -17.97 -2.52 -17.99
N THR A 60 -18.59 -3.38 -18.79
CA THR A 60 -19.15 -2.97 -20.08
C THR A 60 -20.40 -2.19 -19.77
N LYS A 61 -20.38 -0.89 -20.09
CA LYS A 61 -21.53 -0.01 -19.93
C LYS A 61 -22.73 -0.63 -20.67
N GLY A 62 -23.82 -0.87 -19.93
CA GLY A 62 -25.08 -1.30 -20.52
C GLY A 62 -25.53 -0.28 -21.58
N GLU A 63 -26.14 -0.78 -22.63
CA GLU A 63 -26.58 -0.08 -23.85
C GLU A 63 -27.46 1.17 -23.59
N THR A 64 -27.96 1.35 -22.37
CA THR A 64 -28.91 2.40 -22.00
C THR A 64 -28.30 3.66 -21.38
N LEU A 65 -26.99 3.74 -21.12
CA LEU A 65 -26.38 4.93 -20.49
C LEU A 65 -25.24 5.55 -21.33
N PRO A 66 -25.39 6.82 -21.79
CA PRO A 66 -24.36 7.49 -22.57
C PRO A 66 -23.10 7.73 -21.73
N LEU A 67 -21.92 7.43 -22.31
CA LEU A 67 -20.62 7.49 -21.65
C LEU A 67 -20.23 8.91 -21.18
N ASN A 68 -20.76 9.96 -21.81
CA ASN A 68 -20.52 11.36 -21.46
C ASN A 68 -21.85 12.13 -21.51
N SER A 69 -22.33 12.64 -20.37
CA SER A 69 -23.39 13.67 -20.37
C SER A 69 -22.72 15.02 -20.55
N ASN A 70 -22.74 15.57 -21.77
CA ASN A 70 -22.28 16.94 -22.03
C ASN A 70 -23.30 18.01 -21.57
N LYS A 71 -24.27 17.66 -20.73
CA LYS A 71 -25.20 18.63 -20.15
C LYS A 71 -24.50 19.36 -18.99
N PRO A 72 -24.42 20.70 -19.01
CA PRO A 72 -24.06 21.43 -17.81
C PRO A 72 -25.10 21.16 -16.72
N ASP A 73 -24.65 20.74 -15.54
CA ASP A 73 -25.52 20.57 -14.38
C ASP A 73 -26.18 21.91 -14.01
N PRO A 74 -27.51 21.97 -13.84
CA PRO A 74 -28.24 23.19 -13.47
C PRO A 74 -28.01 23.59 -12.01
N THR A 75 -27.25 22.80 -11.24
CA THR A 75 -26.91 23.08 -9.83
C THR A 75 -25.73 24.05 -9.70
N THR A 76 -25.24 24.65 -10.79
CA THR A 76 -24.28 25.76 -10.75
C THR A 76 -24.99 27.06 -10.35
N ASN A 77 -25.63 27.07 -9.18
CA ASN A 77 -26.14 28.28 -8.57
C ASN A 77 -25.53 28.42 -7.18
N ALA A 78 -24.74 29.49 -7.05
CA ALA A 78 -24.32 30.12 -5.80
C ALA A 78 -23.40 29.30 -4.88
N ILE A 79 -22.10 29.30 -5.19
CA ILE A 79 -21.08 29.35 -4.14
C ILE A 79 -21.23 30.71 -3.44
N LYS A 80 -22.22 30.82 -2.56
CA LYS A 80 -22.25 31.85 -1.52
C LYS A 80 -21.17 31.46 -0.52
N THR A 81 -20.06 32.18 -0.60
CA THR A 81 -19.21 32.59 0.52
C THR A 81 -19.36 31.74 1.78
N GLN A 82 -18.62 30.65 1.88
CA GLN A 82 -18.15 30.18 3.18
C GLN A 82 -16.70 29.73 3.03
N GLU A 83 -15.91 30.21 3.97
CA GLU A 83 -14.52 30.59 3.80
C GLU A 83 -13.58 29.46 3.38
N PRO A 84 -12.50 29.80 2.65
CA PRO A 84 -11.48 28.82 2.33
C PRO A 84 -10.84 28.29 3.63
N LEU A 85 -10.58 26.98 3.66
CA LEU A 85 -9.98 26.16 4.73
C LEU A 85 -8.56 26.58 5.19
N TYR A 86 -8.24 27.87 5.15
CA TYR A 86 -7.00 28.47 5.64
C TYR A 86 -6.72 28.35 7.15
N PRO A 87 -7.66 28.10 8.09
CA PRO A 87 -7.31 28.07 9.52
C PRO A 87 -6.27 27.01 9.88
N LEU A 88 -6.37 25.82 9.28
CA LEU A 88 -5.42 24.72 9.50
C LEU A 88 -4.07 25.01 8.85
N GLU A 89 -4.08 25.57 7.65
CA GLU A 89 -2.86 25.87 6.89
C GLU A 89 -2.07 27.03 7.51
N LEU A 90 -2.77 28.07 7.99
CA LEU A 90 -2.19 29.18 8.75
C LEU A 90 -1.65 28.72 10.11
N ALA A 91 -2.39 27.88 10.85
CA ALA A 91 -1.93 27.36 12.15
C ALA A 91 -0.66 26.50 12.02
N ASN A 92 -0.56 25.72 10.93
CA ASN A 92 0.62 24.91 10.63
C ASN A 92 1.82 25.78 10.22
N ALA A 93 1.60 26.84 9.44
CA ALA A 93 2.65 27.80 9.07
C ALA A 93 3.17 28.59 10.29
N GLU A 94 2.29 29.00 11.20
CA GLU A 94 2.67 29.75 12.40
C GLU A 94 3.45 28.90 13.42
N LYS A 95 3.04 27.63 13.61
CA LYS A 95 3.78 26.66 14.43
C LYS A 95 5.20 26.42 13.92
N LEU A 96 5.42 26.47 12.61
CA LEU A 96 6.75 26.27 12.00
C LEU A 96 7.61 27.55 11.98
N ALA A 97 6.99 28.74 11.96
CA ALA A 97 7.70 30.02 11.93
C ALA A 97 8.34 30.40 13.28
N LYS A 98 7.68 30.10 14.40
CA LYS A 98 8.21 30.36 15.77
C LYS A 98 9.56 29.68 16.04
N PRO A 99 9.75 28.37 15.80
CA PRO A 99 11.04 27.71 16.04
C PRO A 99 12.13 28.21 15.08
N ARG A 100 11.81 28.54 13.82
CA ARG A 100 12.79 29.08 12.86
C ARG A 100 13.36 30.44 13.27
N LYS A 101 12.52 31.35 13.79
CA LYS A 101 12.96 32.67 14.30
C LYS A 101 13.88 32.54 15.53
N THR A 102 13.56 31.62 16.44
CA THR A 102 14.41 31.34 17.61
C THR A 102 15.77 30.76 17.20
N ILE A 103 15.80 29.81 16.27
CA ILE A 103 17.05 29.22 15.75
C ILE A 103 17.91 30.26 15.03
N GLN A 104 17.31 31.18 14.27
CA GLN A 104 18.04 32.27 13.63
C GLN A 104 18.59 33.28 14.64
N LYS A 105 17.80 33.67 15.66
CA LYS A 105 18.23 34.61 16.72
C LYS A 105 19.39 34.05 17.56
N VAL A 106 19.38 32.75 17.87
CA VAL A 106 20.50 32.07 18.55
C VAL A 106 21.75 32.06 17.66
N ARG A 107 21.57 31.84 16.34
CA ARG A 107 22.68 31.85 15.37
C ARG A 107 23.28 33.25 15.17
N THR A 108 22.49 34.32 15.22
CA THR A 108 23.01 35.70 15.10
C THR A 108 23.73 36.14 16.37
N ASN A 109 23.20 35.82 17.55
CA ASN A 109 23.82 36.20 18.83
C ASN A 109 25.16 35.47 19.07
N LYS A 110 25.29 34.22 18.59
CA LYS A 110 26.56 33.48 18.63
C LYS A 110 27.62 34.09 17.71
N ARG A 111 27.23 34.72 16.59
CA ARG A 111 28.16 35.37 15.64
C ARG A 111 28.61 36.76 16.10
N THR A 112 27.76 37.50 16.82
CA THR A 112 28.12 38.83 17.35
C THR A 112 28.97 38.77 18.62
N SER A 113 28.86 37.69 19.41
CA SER A 113 29.74 37.45 20.56
C SER A 113 31.18 37.02 20.18
N GLN A 114 31.41 36.59 18.95
CA GLN A 114 32.72 36.17 18.41
C GLN A 114 33.43 37.29 17.63
N ARG A 115 32.94 38.54 17.74
CA ARG A 115 33.49 39.74 17.06
C ARG A 115 33.71 40.92 18.02
N LYS A 116 33.81 40.67 19.32
CA LYS A 116 34.25 41.67 20.29
C LYS A 116 35.59 41.24 20.86
N ASP A 117 36.65 41.55 20.12
CA ASP A 117 38.00 41.86 20.56
C ASP A 117 38.46 43.08 19.74
#